data_AF-G8R3D3-F1
#
_entry.id   AF-G8R3D3-F1
#
_cell.length_a   1.000
_cell.length_b   1.000
_cell.length_c   1.000
_cell.angle_alpha   90.00
_cell.angle_beta   90.00
_cell.angle_gamma   90.00
#
_symmetry.space_group_name_H-M   'P 1'
#
loop_
_entity.id
_entity.type
_entity.pdbx_description
1 polymer ?
#
loop_
_entity_poly.entity_id
_entity_poly.type
_entity_poly.pdbx_seq_one_letter_code
_entity_poly.pdbx_strand_id
1 'polypeptide(L)'
;MNIPNLSIDPKAGQLSAILYSKEITSLQNLLDWLLGLPYGRNSDRTDYTLILKENKGTCSTKHALVRAVAIENNWPDVDLYIGFFFMDSNIYPRLKDILEKAGLEGIPEAHTFLVIDGNYVDVTSKSSPIEEGMIIDEMDIEPEGIGDLKESIHKGFIADWAEEEKINLPLDQIWTTREACIKELSKA
;
A
#
# COMPACT_ATOMS: atom_id res chain seq x y z
N MET A 1 -8.99 0.03 16.52
CA MET A 1 -9.45 1.03 15.55
C MET A 1 -10.95 1.20 15.74
N ASN A 2 -11.47 2.42 15.71
CA ASN A 2 -12.91 2.67 15.71
C ASN A 2 -13.37 2.65 14.25
N ILE A 3 -13.61 1.46 13.71
CA ILE A 3 -14.06 1.27 12.32
C ILE A 3 -15.59 1.25 12.31
N PRO A 4 -16.25 1.92 11.33
CA PRO A 4 -17.70 1.88 11.23
C PRO A 4 -18.20 0.44 11.05
N ASN A 5 -19.33 0.13 11.67
CA ASN A 5 -19.96 -1.18 11.56
C ASN A 5 -20.71 -1.30 10.23
N LEU A 6 -19.99 -1.63 9.16
CA LEU A 6 -20.52 -1.77 7.79
C LEU A 6 -20.64 -3.25 7.41
N SER A 7 -21.83 -3.66 6.97
CA SER A 7 -22.13 -5.02 6.50
C SER A 7 -22.07 -5.12 4.99
N ILE A 8 -21.36 -6.12 4.46
CA ILE A 8 -21.26 -6.39 3.02
C ILE A 8 -22.60 -6.95 2.54
N ASP A 9 -23.23 -6.29 1.55
CA ASP A 9 -24.39 -6.83 0.84
C ASP A 9 -23.89 -7.82 -0.24
N PRO A 10 -24.21 -9.13 -0.15
CA PRO A 10 -23.79 -10.12 -1.14
C PRO A 10 -24.33 -9.84 -2.55
N LYS A 11 -25.30 -8.93 -2.71
CA LYS A 11 -25.87 -8.53 -4.01
C LYS A 11 -25.28 -7.25 -4.57
N ALA A 12 -24.41 -6.56 -3.82
CA ALA A 12 -23.79 -5.30 -4.22
C ALA A 12 -22.87 -5.45 -5.45
N GLY A 13 -22.18 -6.59 -5.56
CA GLY A 13 -21.32 -6.88 -6.69
C GLY A 13 -20.59 -8.21 -6.56
N GLN A 14 -19.69 -8.48 -7.50
CA GLN A 14 -19.02 -9.78 -7.60
C GLN A 14 -18.05 -10.01 -6.42
N LEU A 15 -17.32 -8.98 -5.99
CA LEU A 15 -16.39 -9.11 -4.87
C LEU A 15 -17.15 -9.37 -3.58
N SER A 16 -18.22 -8.62 -3.36
CA SER A 16 -19.12 -8.76 -2.21
C SER A 16 -19.73 -10.16 -2.15
N ALA A 17 -20.22 -10.70 -3.28
CA ALA A 17 -20.73 -12.06 -3.37
C ALA A 17 -19.67 -13.12 -3.01
N ILE A 18 -18.44 -12.97 -3.52
CA ILE A 18 -17.35 -13.91 -3.24
C ILE A 18 -16.94 -13.85 -1.76
N LEU A 19 -16.77 -12.65 -1.20
CA LEU A 19 -16.42 -12.48 0.21
C LEU A 19 -17.48 -13.07 1.13
N TYR A 20 -18.76 -12.83 0.83
CA TYR A 20 -19.87 -13.39 1.59
C TYR A 20 -19.87 -14.93 1.55
N SER A 21 -19.54 -15.53 0.40
CA SER A 21 -19.40 -17.00 0.28
C SER A 21 -18.26 -17.58 1.12
N LYS A 22 -17.30 -16.74 1.51
CA LYS A 22 -16.16 -17.05 2.39
C LYS A 22 -16.42 -16.65 3.86
N GLU A 23 -17.66 -16.34 4.22
CA GLU A 23 -18.06 -15.88 5.57
C GLU A 23 -17.43 -14.53 5.99
N ILE A 24 -16.91 -13.77 5.03
CA ILE A 24 -16.44 -12.40 5.24
C ILE A 24 -17.62 -11.47 4.92
N THR A 25 -18.31 -11.03 5.97
CA THR A 25 -19.64 -10.38 5.85
C THR A 25 -19.67 -8.93 6.31
N SER A 26 -18.55 -8.38 6.78
CA SER A 26 -18.44 -7.00 7.24
C SER A 26 -17.10 -6.39 6.87
N LEU A 27 -17.02 -5.05 6.87
CA LEU A 27 -15.75 -4.33 6.70
C LEU A 27 -14.72 -4.79 7.74
N GLN A 28 -15.11 -4.91 9.00
CA GLN A 28 -14.20 -5.38 10.05
C GLN A 28 -13.65 -6.79 9.74
N ASN A 29 -14.50 -7.74 9.31
CA ASN A 29 -14.02 -9.08 8.94
C ASN A 29 -13.08 -9.05 7.73
N LEU A 30 -13.34 -8.18 6.76
CA LEU A 30 -12.49 -8.02 5.59
C LEU A 30 -11.10 -7.49 6.00
N LEU A 31 -11.05 -6.45 6.84
CA LEU A 31 -9.79 -5.89 7.35
C LEU A 31 -9.02 -6.92 8.17
N ASP A 32 -9.69 -7.64 9.07
CA ASP A 32 -9.07 -8.67 9.92
C ASP A 32 -8.51 -9.83 9.09
N TRP A 33 -9.26 -10.27 8.07
CA TRP A 33 -8.82 -11.32 7.16
C TRP A 33 -7.58 -10.88 6.37
N LEU A 34 -7.60 -9.68 5.77
CA LEU A 34 -6.48 -9.13 5.01
C LEU A 34 -5.22 -8.94 5.86
N LEU A 35 -5.38 -8.46 7.09
CA LEU A 35 -4.30 -8.30 8.05
C LEU A 35 -3.69 -9.66 8.45
N GLY A 36 -4.47 -10.74 8.37
CA GLY A 36 -4.00 -12.11 8.58
C GLY A 36 -3.26 -12.73 7.38
N LEU A 37 -3.39 -12.17 6.17
CA LEU A 37 -2.73 -12.72 4.99
C LEU A 37 -1.24 -12.38 4.93
N PRO A 38 -0.38 -13.31 4.47
CA PRO A 38 1.02 -13.02 4.18
C PRO A 38 1.22 -11.83 3.25
N TYR A 39 2.28 -11.06 3.51
CA TYR A 39 2.76 -10.06 2.57
C TYR A 39 3.43 -10.77 1.38
N GLY A 40 3.05 -10.41 0.16
CA GLY A 40 3.69 -10.95 -1.04
C GLY A 40 3.04 -10.50 -2.34
N ARG A 41 3.87 -10.37 -3.40
CA ARG A 41 3.39 -10.00 -4.74
C ARG A 41 2.46 -11.09 -5.29
N ASN A 42 1.31 -10.67 -5.79
CA ASN A 42 0.39 -11.50 -6.57
C ASN A 42 0.98 -11.81 -7.95
N SER A 43 0.43 -12.80 -8.68
CA SER A 43 0.92 -13.14 -10.03
C SER A 43 0.77 -11.99 -11.02
N ASP A 44 -0.29 -11.21 -10.90
CA ASP A 44 -0.43 -9.88 -11.48
C ASP A 44 -0.52 -8.85 -10.35
N ARG A 45 0.33 -7.83 -10.38
CA ARG A 45 0.42 -6.80 -9.33
C ARG A 45 -0.69 -5.75 -9.44
N THR A 46 -1.36 -5.68 -10.59
CA THR A 46 -2.44 -4.74 -10.88
C THR A 46 -3.81 -5.33 -10.56
N ASP A 47 -3.92 -6.66 -10.50
CA ASP A 47 -5.16 -7.38 -10.20
C ASP A 47 -5.29 -7.65 -8.69
N TYR A 48 -5.94 -6.74 -7.97
CA TYR A 48 -6.25 -6.90 -6.55
C TYR A 48 -7.21 -8.05 -6.24
N THR A 49 -7.94 -8.57 -7.23
CA THR A 49 -8.87 -9.68 -7.04
C THR A 49 -8.14 -11.02 -6.82
N LEU A 50 -6.87 -11.11 -7.22
CA LEU A 50 -6.04 -12.31 -7.02
C LEU A 50 -5.82 -12.66 -5.56
N ILE A 51 -5.97 -11.72 -4.62
CA ILE A 51 -5.92 -12.00 -3.18
C ILE A 51 -6.91 -13.10 -2.80
N LEU A 52 -8.11 -13.10 -3.38
CA LEU A 52 -9.18 -14.06 -3.10
C LEU A 52 -8.82 -15.52 -3.47
N LYS A 53 -7.82 -15.69 -4.36
CA LYS A 53 -7.34 -16.98 -4.86
C LYS A 53 -5.97 -17.35 -4.28
N GLU A 54 -5.05 -16.39 -4.25
CA GLU A 54 -3.65 -16.61 -3.88
C GLU A 54 -3.38 -16.47 -2.37
N ASN A 55 -4.33 -15.93 -1.59
CA ASN A 55 -4.24 -15.77 -0.14
C ASN A 55 -2.96 -15.03 0.32
N LYS A 56 -2.54 -14.03 -0.45
CA LYS A 56 -1.44 -13.11 -0.13
C LYS A 56 -1.67 -11.81 -0.89
N GLY A 57 -1.06 -10.74 -0.42
CA GLY A 57 -1.10 -9.46 -1.10
C GLY A 57 -0.04 -8.49 -0.61
N THR A 58 0.12 -7.39 -1.31
CA THR A 58 0.98 -6.26 -0.90
C THR A 58 0.12 -5.16 -0.29
N CYS A 59 0.72 -4.03 0.12
CA CYS A 59 -0.05 -2.84 0.48
C CYS A 59 -1.04 -2.48 -0.64
N SER A 60 -0.57 -2.41 -1.89
CA SER A 60 -1.38 -2.07 -3.06
C SER A 60 -2.62 -2.94 -3.20
N THR A 61 -2.44 -4.26 -3.35
CA THR A 61 -3.57 -5.15 -3.65
C THR A 61 -4.52 -5.29 -2.46
N LYS A 62 -4.01 -5.29 -1.22
CA LYS A 62 -4.87 -5.47 -0.03
C LYS A 62 -5.82 -4.29 0.16
N HIS A 63 -5.31 -3.05 0.09
CA HIS A 63 -6.15 -1.87 0.28
C HIS A 63 -7.07 -1.62 -0.91
N ALA A 64 -6.62 -1.88 -2.14
CA ALA A 64 -7.48 -1.79 -3.32
C ALA A 64 -8.68 -2.73 -3.26
N LEU A 65 -8.50 -3.96 -2.74
CA LEU A 65 -9.64 -4.86 -2.55
C LEU A 65 -10.69 -4.26 -1.59
N VAL A 66 -10.27 -3.59 -0.51
CA VAL A 66 -11.19 -2.95 0.43
C VAL A 66 -11.95 -1.81 -0.25
N ARG A 67 -11.23 -0.93 -0.97
CA ARG A 67 -11.86 0.18 -1.70
C ARG A 67 -12.82 -0.33 -2.78
N ALA A 68 -12.47 -1.38 -3.52
CA ALA A 68 -13.36 -1.97 -4.52
C ALA A 68 -14.65 -2.53 -3.90
N VAL A 69 -14.56 -3.16 -2.73
CA VAL A 69 -15.75 -3.62 -1.98
C VAL A 69 -16.57 -2.44 -1.47
N ALA A 70 -15.91 -1.37 -1.01
CA ALA A 70 -16.59 -0.15 -0.60
C ALA A 70 -17.38 0.50 -1.74
N ILE A 71 -16.82 0.53 -2.96
CA ILE A 71 -17.50 1.01 -4.16
C ILE A 71 -18.74 0.16 -4.46
N GLU A 72 -18.63 -1.17 -4.47
CA GLU A 72 -19.79 -2.05 -4.68
C GLU A 72 -20.91 -1.76 -3.67
N ASN A 73 -20.55 -1.54 -2.40
CA ASN A 73 -21.49 -1.37 -1.30
C ASN A 73 -21.92 0.08 -1.03
N ASN A 74 -21.47 1.05 -1.84
CA ASN A 74 -21.70 2.48 -1.65
C ASN A 74 -21.26 2.97 -0.25
N TRP A 75 -20.03 2.67 0.16
CA TRP A 75 -19.42 3.19 1.38
C TRP A 75 -18.50 4.37 1.03
N PRO A 76 -19.00 5.62 1.05
CA PRO A 76 -18.24 6.77 0.57
C PRO A 76 -17.05 7.12 1.47
N ASP A 77 -17.11 6.75 2.76
CA ASP A 77 -16.09 7.10 3.75
C ASP A 77 -14.98 6.03 3.87
N VAL A 78 -14.74 5.26 2.80
CA VAL A 78 -13.69 4.24 2.72
C VAL A 78 -12.87 4.50 1.47
N ASP A 79 -11.80 5.26 1.63
CA ASP A 79 -10.99 5.76 0.53
C ASP A 79 -9.60 5.12 0.51
N LEU A 80 -9.06 4.95 -0.69
CA LEU A 80 -7.72 4.41 -0.92
C LEU A 80 -6.77 5.55 -1.23
N TYR A 81 -5.65 5.58 -0.53
CA TYR A 81 -4.63 6.61 -0.71
C TYR A 81 -3.30 5.98 -1.14
N ILE A 82 -2.51 6.76 -1.87
CA ILE A 82 -1.06 6.61 -1.94
C ILE A 82 -0.47 7.66 -1.00
N GLY A 83 0.47 7.25 -0.14
CA GLY A 83 1.29 8.16 0.66
C GLY A 83 2.76 7.92 0.45
N PHE A 84 3.54 8.97 0.64
CA PHE A 84 5.00 8.96 0.51
C PHE A 84 5.66 9.08 1.87
N PHE A 85 6.68 8.27 2.11
CA PHE A 85 7.50 8.35 3.32
C PHE A 85 8.98 8.16 2.97
N PHE A 86 9.87 8.46 3.91
CA PHE A 86 11.30 8.23 3.73
C PHE A 86 11.75 6.89 4.30
N MET A 87 12.39 6.08 3.47
CA MET A 87 13.17 4.94 3.93
C MET A 87 14.60 5.41 4.24
N ASP A 88 14.90 5.59 5.51
CA ASP A 88 16.24 5.96 5.97
C ASP A 88 16.84 4.92 6.94
N SER A 89 18.13 5.07 7.24
CA SER A 89 18.86 4.14 8.10
C SER A 89 18.64 4.36 9.61
N ASN A 90 18.01 5.45 10.03
CA ASN A 90 17.60 5.68 11.42
C ASN A 90 16.36 4.84 11.75
N ILE A 91 15.38 4.83 10.85
CA ILE A 91 14.15 4.04 10.97
C ILE A 91 14.42 2.58 10.62
N TYR A 92 15.18 2.34 9.56
CA TYR A 92 15.52 1.01 9.07
C TYR A 92 17.04 0.80 9.03
N PRO A 93 17.68 0.45 10.16
CA PRO A 93 19.14 0.25 10.21
C PRO A 93 19.69 -0.73 9.18
N ARG A 94 18.87 -1.69 8.73
CA ARG A 94 19.19 -2.67 7.70
C ARG A 94 19.45 -2.05 6.31
N LEU A 95 18.99 -0.84 6.07
CA LEU A 95 19.17 -0.12 4.80
C LEU A 95 20.49 0.63 4.71
N LYS A 96 21.22 0.79 5.83
CA LYS A 96 22.44 1.60 5.92
C LYS A 96 23.42 1.31 4.79
N ASP A 97 23.83 0.05 4.63
CA ASP A 97 24.82 -0.35 3.62
C ASP A 97 24.34 -0.09 2.18
N ILE A 98 23.03 -0.14 1.91
CA ILE A 98 22.46 0.07 0.58
C ILE A 98 22.46 1.57 0.27
N LEU A 99 21.98 2.38 1.21
CA LEU A 99 21.87 3.83 1.08
C LEU A 99 23.26 4.50 1.03
N GLU A 100 24.19 4.12 1.91
CA GLU A 100 25.56 4.67 1.93
C GLU A 100 26.32 4.37 0.63
N LYS A 101 26.14 3.18 0.03
CA LYS A 101 26.76 2.83 -1.27
C LYS A 101 26.25 3.69 -2.41
N ALA A 102 24.99 4.11 -2.34
CA ALA A 102 24.40 5.04 -3.30
C ALA A 102 24.73 6.51 -2.97
N GLY A 103 25.30 6.80 -1.79
CA GLY A 103 25.51 8.17 -1.33
C GLY A 103 24.23 8.89 -0.94
N LEU A 104 23.21 8.14 -0.50
CA LEU A 104 21.91 8.65 -0.07
C LEU A 104 21.76 8.51 1.45
N GLU A 105 21.14 9.49 2.10
CA GLU A 105 20.78 9.40 3.53
C GLU A 105 19.44 8.67 3.74
N GLY A 106 18.56 8.78 2.75
CA GLY A 106 17.29 8.08 2.65
C GLY A 106 16.73 8.19 1.25
N ILE A 107 15.61 7.52 1.00
CA ILE A 107 14.96 7.50 -0.31
C ILE A 107 13.43 7.50 -0.17
N PRO A 108 12.69 8.28 -1.00
CA PRO A 108 11.24 8.27 -0.98
C PRO A 108 10.64 6.91 -1.37
N GLU A 109 9.60 6.49 -0.65
CA GLU A 109 8.84 5.27 -0.89
C GLU A 109 7.34 5.53 -0.94
N ALA A 110 6.67 4.94 -1.93
CA ALA A 110 5.22 4.98 -2.06
C ALA A 110 4.53 3.78 -1.42
N HIS A 111 3.66 4.05 -0.46
CA HIS A 111 2.79 3.08 0.18
C HIS A 111 1.34 3.35 -0.16
N THR A 112 0.49 2.34 -0.01
CA THR A 112 -0.96 2.55 -0.08
C THR A 112 -1.58 2.13 1.23
N PHE A 113 -2.57 2.88 1.68
CA PHE A 113 -3.33 2.65 2.91
C PHE A 113 -4.78 3.11 2.69
N LEU A 114 -5.64 2.92 3.69
CA LEU A 114 -7.02 3.39 3.66
C LEU A 114 -7.21 4.56 4.61
N VAL A 115 -8.09 5.48 4.24
CA VAL A 115 -8.69 6.44 5.16
C VAL A 115 -10.15 6.04 5.33
N ILE A 116 -10.52 5.66 6.56
CA ILE A 116 -11.88 5.19 6.89
C ILE A 116 -12.48 6.10 7.95
N ASP A 117 -13.52 6.84 7.59
CA ASP A 117 -14.14 7.85 8.47
C ASP A 117 -13.10 8.81 9.08
N GLY A 118 -12.16 9.26 8.23
CA GLY A 118 -11.04 10.13 8.61
C GLY A 118 -9.90 9.45 9.40
N ASN A 119 -9.94 8.13 9.61
CA ASN A 119 -8.90 7.39 10.32
C ASN A 119 -7.99 6.63 9.36
N TYR A 120 -6.68 6.70 9.57
CA TYR A 120 -5.68 5.93 8.83
C TYR A 120 -5.76 4.45 9.22
N VAL A 121 -5.87 3.59 8.21
CA VAL A 121 -6.00 2.13 8.37
C VAL A 121 -5.04 1.44 7.41
N ASP A 122 -4.08 0.70 7.97
CA ASP A 122 -3.13 -0.10 7.21
C ASP A 122 -3.31 -1.60 7.51
N VAL A 123 -3.64 -2.38 6.47
CA VAL A 123 -3.79 -3.85 6.51
C VAL A 123 -2.64 -4.60 5.84
N THR A 124 -1.51 -3.93 5.58
CA THR A 124 -0.32 -4.54 4.94
C THR A 124 0.22 -5.69 5.76
N SER A 125 0.51 -5.45 7.05
CA SER A 125 1.04 -6.44 7.98
C SER A 125 0.80 -6.04 9.44
N LYS A 126 0.78 -7.03 10.35
CA LYS A 126 0.68 -6.77 11.80
C LYS A 126 1.96 -6.19 12.42
N SER A 127 3.11 -6.38 11.77
CA SER A 127 4.43 -6.11 12.34
C SER A 127 4.99 -4.74 11.97
N SER A 128 4.47 -4.11 10.91
CA SER A 128 5.00 -2.86 10.38
C SER A 128 3.90 -2.09 9.65
N PRO A 129 2.89 -1.55 10.37
CA PRO A 129 1.97 -0.60 9.77
C PRO A 129 2.72 0.69 9.45
N ILE A 130 2.36 1.36 8.36
CA ILE A 130 2.71 2.78 8.21
C ILE A 130 1.86 3.59 9.18
N GLU A 131 2.52 4.48 9.89
CA GLU A 131 1.87 5.45 10.78
C GLU A 131 1.69 6.78 10.03
N GLU A 132 0.58 7.48 10.31
CA GLU A 132 0.27 8.80 9.73
C GLU A 132 1.44 9.78 9.84
N GLY A 133 2.13 9.81 10.99
CA GLY A 133 3.28 10.70 11.21
C GLY A 133 4.51 10.42 10.34
N MET A 134 4.53 9.32 9.58
CA MET A 134 5.58 9.02 8.60
C MET A 134 5.26 9.54 7.20
N ILE A 135 3.99 9.87 6.93
CA ILE A 135 3.51 10.29 5.62
C ILE A 135 3.84 11.77 5.42
N ILE A 136 4.53 12.06 4.33
CA ILE A 136 5.03 13.40 3.97
C ILE A 136 4.05 14.08 3.01
N ASP A 137 3.49 13.30 2.10
CA ASP A 137 2.49 13.73 1.14
C ASP A 137 1.59 12.55 0.77
N GLU A 138 0.36 12.82 0.36
CA GLU A 138 -0.63 11.81 0.04
C GLU A 138 -1.66 12.29 -0.98
N MET A 139 -2.24 11.33 -1.69
CA MET A 139 -3.34 11.57 -2.62
C MET A 139 -4.25 10.35 -2.71
N ASP A 140 -5.52 10.57 -2.96
CA ASP A 140 -6.48 9.50 -3.21
C ASP A 140 -6.25 8.86 -4.60
N ILE A 141 -6.52 7.56 -4.68
CA ILE A 141 -6.54 6.81 -5.93
C ILE A 141 -7.69 5.82 -5.94
N GLU A 142 -8.11 5.43 -7.14
CA GLU A 142 -9.04 4.32 -7.31
C GLU A 142 -8.32 2.96 -7.38
N PRO A 143 -9.02 1.83 -7.14
CA PRO A 143 -8.40 0.49 -7.12
C PRO A 143 -7.60 0.17 -8.38
N GLU A 144 -8.02 0.62 -9.55
CA GLU A 144 -7.33 0.41 -10.83
C GLU A 144 -6.00 1.17 -10.91
N GLY A 145 -5.81 2.18 -10.04
CA GLY A 145 -4.62 3.02 -9.97
C GLY A 145 -3.41 2.38 -9.28
N ILE A 146 -3.55 1.20 -8.65
CA ILE A 146 -2.45 0.61 -7.85
C ILE A 146 -1.26 0.08 -8.66
N GLY A 147 -1.43 -0.03 -9.98
CA GLY A 147 -0.41 -0.51 -10.92
C GLY A 147 0.41 0.63 -11.51
N ASP A 148 0.29 0.82 -12.84
CA ASP A 148 1.09 1.77 -13.60
C ASP A 148 0.94 3.22 -13.11
N LEU A 149 -0.26 3.62 -12.69
CA LEU A 149 -0.50 4.96 -12.15
C LEU A 149 0.33 5.18 -10.88
N LYS A 150 0.24 4.29 -9.89
CA LYS A 150 1.07 4.37 -8.67
C LYS A 150 2.56 4.41 -8.99
N GLU A 151 3.05 3.57 -9.90
CA GLU A 151 4.47 3.56 -10.27
C GLU A 151 4.88 4.88 -10.94
N SER A 152 4.03 5.44 -11.80
CA SER A 152 4.26 6.74 -12.44
C SER A 152 4.30 7.88 -11.42
N ILE A 153 3.35 7.92 -10.49
CA ILE A 153 3.31 8.94 -9.43
C ILE A 153 4.58 8.80 -8.56
N HIS A 154 4.97 7.58 -8.18
CA HIS A 154 6.17 7.37 -7.36
C HIS A 154 7.45 7.81 -8.08
N LYS A 155 7.60 7.49 -9.37
CA LYS A 155 8.75 7.96 -10.16
C LYS A 155 8.75 9.48 -10.31
N GLY A 156 7.60 10.10 -10.46
CA GLY A 156 7.46 11.57 -10.45
C GLY A 156 7.93 12.16 -9.13
N PHE A 157 7.42 11.65 -8.00
CA PHE A 157 7.81 12.10 -6.67
C PHE A 157 9.32 11.97 -6.42
N ILE A 158 9.93 10.85 -6.85
CA ILE A 158 11.38 10.65 -6.76
C ILE A 158 12.13 11.68 -7.62
N ALA A 159 11.62 12.02 -8.81
CA ALA A 159 12.25 13.00 -9.67
C ALA A 159 12.23 14.40 -9.06
N ASP A 160 11.07 14.82 -8.54
CA ASP A 160 10.87 16.11 -7.89
C ASP A 160 11.77 16.21 -6.64
N TRP A 161 11.74 15.19 -5.78
CA TRP A 161 12.62 15.11 -4.61
C TRP A 161 14.12 15.19 -4.98
N ALA A 162 14.55 14.45 -6.00
CA ALA A 162 15.95 14.42 -6.41
C ALA A 162 16.42 15.77 -6.94
N GLU A 163 15.55 16.52 -7.62
CA GLU A 163 15.83 17.89 -8.06
C GLU A 163 15.95 18.85 -6.87
N GLU A 164 15.00 18.80 -5.93
CA GLU A 164 14.97 19.65 -4.73
C GLU A 164 16.21 19.46 -3.84
N GLU A 165 16.56 18.20 -3.56
CA GLU A 165 17.74 17.83 -2.75
C GLU A 165 19.05 17.84 -3.54
N LYS A 166 19.00 18.18 -4.85
CA LYS A 166 20.16 18.25 -5.76
C LYS A 166 20.97 16.95 -5.78
N ILE A 167 20.27 15.83 -5.80
CA ILE A 167 20.86 14.49 -5.86
C ILE A 167 21.51 14.30 -7.22
N ASN A 168 22.83 14.11 -7.22
CA ASN A 168 23.62 13.91 -8.45
C ASN A 168 23.66 12.43 -8.86
N LEU A 169 22.48 11.78 -8.96
CA LEU A 169 22.32 10.41 -9.43
C LEU A 169 21.28 10.35 -10.55
N PRO A 170 21.50 9.51 -11.58
CA PRO A 170 20.46 9.17 -12.54
C PRO A 170 19.22 8.56 -11.87
N LEU A 171 18.01 8.95 -12.29
CA LEU A 171 16.75 8.48 -11.70
C LEU A 171 16.57 6.95 -11.75
N ASP A 172 17.12 6.29 -12.77
CA ASP A 172 17.14 4.82 -12.88
C ASP A 172 18.03 4.16 -11.82
N GLN A 173 19.13 4.81 -11.43
CA GLN A 173 19.97 4.36 -10.32
C GLN A 173 19.29 4.58 -8.97
N ILE A 174 18.58 5.70 -8.80
CA ILE A 174 17.77 5.95 -7.59
C ILE A 174 16.68 4.87 -7.47
N TRP A 175 15.94 4.62 -8.55
CA TRP A 175 14.91 3.58 -8.60
C TRP A 175 15.46 2.17 -8.31
N THR A 176 16.64 1.86 -8.86
CA THR A 176 17.33 0.59 -8.59
C THR A 176 17.71 0.46 -7.11
N THR A 177 18.21 1.53 -6.50
CA THR A 177 18.51 1.60 -5.07
C THR A 177 17.25 1.39 -4.23
N ARG A 178 16.14 2.03 -4.61
CA ARG A 178 14.83 1.84 -3.97
C ARG A 178 14.39 0.38 -3.99
N GLU A 179 14.44 -0.28 -5.15
CA GLU A 179 14.07 -1.70 -5.24
C GLU A 179 14.99 -2.59 -4.38
N ALA A 180 16.26 -2.23 -4.24
CA ALA A 180 17.18 -2.93 -3.34
C ALA A 180 16.80 -2.74 -1.87
N CYS A 181 16.40 -1.53 -1.45
CA CYS A 181 15.88 -1.27 -0.11
C CYS A 181 14.63 -2.12 0.19
N ILE A 182 13.64 -2.12 -0.70
CA ILE A 182 12.42 -2.92 -0.53
C ILE A 182 12.72 -4.41 -0.47
N LYS A 183 13.62 -4.90 -1.32
CA LYS A 183 14.08 -6.29 -1.27
C LYS A 183 14.71 -6.62 0.08
N GLU A 184 15.50 -5.71 0.65
CA GLU A 184 16.10 -5.92 1.98
C GLU A 184 15.04 -5.95 3.07
N LEU A 185 14.13 -4.97 3.12
CA LEU A 185 13.04 -4.93 4.10
C LEU A 185 12.10 -6.14 4.02
N SER A 186 11.96 -6.73 2.83
CA SER A 186 11.12 -7.92 2.63
C SER A 186 11.73 -9.23 3.15
N LYS A 187 13.02 -9.25 3.54
CA LYS A 187 13.63 -10.43 4.15
C LYS A 187 13.21 -10.50 5.63
N ALA A 188 12.59 -11.62 5.98
CA ALA A 188 12.18 -11.99 7.34
C ALA A 188 13.37 -12.04 8.32
#